data_AF-A0A238LJK9-F1
#
_entry.id   AF-A0A238LJK9-F1
#
_cell.length_a   1.000
_cell.length_b   1.000
_cell.length_c   1.000
_cell.angle_alpha   90.00
_cell.angle_beta   90.00
_cell.angle_gamma   90.00
#
_symmetry.space_group_name_H-M   'P 1'
#
loop_
_entity.id
_entity.type
_entity.pdbx_description
1 polymer ?
#
loop_
_entity_poly.entity_id
_entity_poly.type
_entity_poly.pdbx_seq_one_letter_code
_entity_poly.pdbx_strand_id
1 'polypeptide(L)' 'MTLDEIKAAVDAGQTVHWANTGYVVHKDRLGQYLITYVPNGSCIGLTDRGGHGLNGEEAEFFIARSEDGAEYPGGQSR' A
#
# COMPACT_ATOMS: atom_id res chain seq x y z
N MET A 1 -7.36 -4.95 -6.52
CA MET A 1 -8.08 -4.40 -5.36
C MET A 1 -8.92 -3.23 -5.81
N THR A 2 -10.18 -3.20 -5.42
CA THR A 2 -11.09 -2.08 -5.67
C THR A 2 -10.74 -0.87 -4.79
N LEU A 3 -11.26 0.32 -5.14
CA LEU A 3 -11.05 1.53 -4.34
C LEU A 3 -11.44 1.36 -2.87
N ASP A 4 -12.54 0.66 -2.59
CA ASP A 4 -13.02 0.41 -1.23
C ASP A 4 -12.08 -0.54 -0.47
N GLU A 5 -11.66 -1.64 -1.11
CA GLU A 5 -10.69 -2.58 -0.53
C GLU A 5 -9.34 -1.92 -0.22
N ILE A 6 -8.86 -1.04 -1.11
CA ILE A 6 -7.61 -0.29 -0.89
C ILE A 6 -7.73 0.60 0.34
N LYS A 7 -8.81 1.38 0.45
CA LYS A 7 -9.04 2.26 1.60
C LYS A 7 -9.15 1.46 2.89
N ALA A 8 -9.95 0.39 2.90
CA ALA A 8 -10.11 -0.48 4.04
C ALA A 8 -8.78 -1.09 4.52
N ALA A 9 -7.94 -1.56 3.60
CA ALA A 9 -6.62 -2.10 3.92
C ALA A 9 -5.70 -1.02 4.53
N VAL A 10 -5.69 0.19 3.96
CA VAL A 10 -4.91 1.32 4.49
C VAL A 10 -5.41 1.74 5.88
N ASP A 11 -6.72 1.83 6.08
CA ASP A 11 -7.33 2.15 7.39
C ASP A 11 -7.06 1.04 8.43
N ALA A 12 -6.92 -0.21 7.99
CA ALA A 12 -6.51 -1.34 8.83
C ALA A 12 -4.99 -1.38 9.13
N GLY A 13 -4.22 -0.42 8.61
CA GLY A 13 -2.78 -0.33 8.80
C GLY A 13 -1.96 -1.30 7.94
N GLN A 14 -2.57 -1.92 6.93
CA GLN A 14 -1.86 -2.78 5.97
C GLN A 14 -1.11 -1.92 4.96
N THR A 15 0.09 -2.34 4.58
CA THR A 15 0.85 -1.69 3.51
C THR A 15 0.27 -2.09 2.16
N VAL A 16 -0.32 -1.14 1.44
CA VAL A 16 -0.77 -1.33 0.06
C VAL A 16 0.24 -0.69 -0.89
N HIS A 17 0.61 -1.43 -1.93
CA HIS A 17 1.48 -0.98 -3.01
C HIS A 17 0.71 -0.78 -4.30
N TRP A 18 1.27 0.01 -5.23
CA TRP A 18 0.75 0.21 -6.59
C TRP A 18 1.84 -0.03 -7.62
N ALA A 19 1.59 -0.89 -8.61
CA ALA A 19 2.49 -1.26 -9.71
C ALA A 19 3.83 -1.94 -9.32
N ASN A 20 4.47 -1.52 -8.22
CA ASN A 20 5.65 -2.13 -7.61
C ASN A 20 5.80 -1.71 -6.14
N THR A 21 6.74 -2.32 -5.42
CA THR A 21 6.98 -2.08 -3.98
C THR A 21 7.53 -0.69 -3.65
N GLY A 22 7.95 0.08 -4.64
CA GLY A 22 8.42 1.46 -4.46
C GLY A 22 7.28 2.48 -4.28
N TYR A 23 6.05 2.16 -4.69
CA TYR A 23 4.88 3.00 -4.46
C TYR A 23 4.09 2.47 -3.26
N VAL A 24 3.71 3.36 -2.35
CA VAL A 24 2.93 3.03 -1.16
C VAL A 24 1.69 3.90 -1.09
N VAL A 25 0.54 3.27 -0.83
CA VAL A 25 -0.71 3.97 -0.56
C VAL A 25 -0.82 4.23 0.93
N HIS A 26 -1.12 5.47 1.31
CA HIS A 26 -1.34 5.84 2.71
C HIS A 26 -2.43 6.90 2.84
N LYS A 27 -2.95 7.05 4.06
CA LYS A 27 -3.90 8.10 4.43
C LYS A 27 -3.18 9.20 5.21
N ASP A 28 -3.29 10.44 4.76
CA ASP A 28 -2.67 11.57 5.44
C ASP A 28 -3.51 12.06 6.64
N ARG A 29 -3.01 13.09 7.34
CA ARG A 29 -3.69 13.67 8.51
C ARG A 29 -4.99 14.40 8.19
N LEU A 30 -5.22 14.74 6.93
CA LEU A 30 -6.45 15.37 6.43
C LEU A 30 -7.47 14.32 5.96
N GLY A 31 -7.09 13.04 5.97
CA GLY A 31 -7.92 11.93 5.51
C GLY A 31 -7.84 11.66 4.01
N GLN A 32 -6.91 12.29 3.29
CA GLN A 32 -6.69 12.05 1.86
C GLN A 32 -5.89 10.76 1.66
N TYR A 33 -6.31 9.94 0.71
CA TYR A 33 -5.55 8.75 0.30
C TYR A 33 -4.63 9.12 -0.85
N LEU A 34 -3.35 8.83 -0.66
CA LEU A 34 -2.27 9.24 -1.54
C LEU A 34 -1.43 8.04 -1.94
N ILE A 35 -0.88 8.08 -3.15
CA ILE A 35 0.13 7.13 -3.62
C ILE A 35 1.48 7.86 -3.66
N THR A 36 2.46 7.36 -2.92
CA THR A 36 3.80 7.97 -2.82
C THR A 36 4.85 7.03 -3.36
N TYR A 37 5.68 7.51 -4.27
CA TYR A 37 6.93 6.84 -4.64
C TYR A 37 7.99 7.12 -3.58
N VAL A 38 8.26 6.12 -2.74
CA VAL A 38 9.12 6.25 -1.55
C VAL A 38 10.54 6.76 -1.88
N PRO A 39 11.22 6.31 -2.96
CA PRO A 39 12.61 6.72 -3.21
C PRO A 39 12.84 8.22 -3.42
N ASN A 40 11.82 8.97 -3.88
CA ASN A 40 11.96 10.42 -4.11
C ASN A 40 10.83 11.27 -3.51
N GLY A 41 9.85 10.66 -2.83
CA GLY A 41 8.74 11.35 -2.17
C GLY A 41 7.69 11.93 -3.12
N SER A 42 7.77 11.66 -4.43
CA SER A 42 6.75 12.08 -5.38
C SER A 42 5.40 11.47 -5.01
N CYS A 43 4.35 12.29 -5.01
CA CYS A 43 3.06 11.90 -4.46
C CYS A 43 1.92 12.35 -5.38
N ILE A 44 0.97 11.44 -5.59
CA ILE A 44 -0.28 11.71 -6.32
C ILE A 44 -1.47 11.28 -5.46
N GLY A 45 -2.68 11.72 -5.80
CA GLY A 45 -3.89 11.20 -5.18
C GLY A 45 -4.12 9.73 -5.54
N LEU A 46 -4.73 8.96 -4.65
CA LEU A 46 -5.22 7.61 -4.98
C LEU A 46 -6.31 7.65 -6.06
N THR A 47 -7.11 8.72 -6.06
CA THR A 47 -8.22 8.91 -7.00
C THR A 47 -8.00 10.11 -7.92
N ASP A 48 -8.76 10.15 -9.01
CA ASP A 48 -8.91 11.32 -9.86
C ASP A 48 -9.47 12.53 -9.06
N ARG A 49 -9.51 13.72 -9.68
CA ARG A 49 -9.97 14.96 -9.04
C ARG A 49 -11.41 14.88 -8.54
N GLY A 50 -12.27 14.07 -9.15
CA GLY A 50 -13.64 13.80 -8.73
C GLY A 50 -13.74 12.83 -7.56
N GLY A 51 -12.71 12.03 -7.29
CA GLY A 51 -12.72 11.06 -6.19
C GLY A 51 -13.41 9.72 -6.53
N HIS A 52 -13.73 9.47 -7.80
CA HIS A 52 -14.51 8.29 -8.21
C HIS A 52 -13.65 7.19 -8.83
N GLY A 53 -12.66 7.56 -9.65
CA GLY A 53 -11.77 6.61 -10.32
C GLY A 53 -10.41 6.53 -9.64
N LEU A 54 -9.81 5.34 -9.63
CA LEU A 54 -8.42 5.16 -9.22
C LEU A 54 -7.46 5.79 -10.23
N ASN A 55 -6.36 6.36 -9.73
CA ASN A 55 -5.20 6.64 -10.57
C ASN A 55 -4.38 5.34 -10.67
N GLY A 56 -4.67 4.54 -11.71
CA GLY A 56 -4.10 3.21 -11.94
C GLY A 56 -5.18 2.15 -12.16
N GLU A 57 -4.79 0.96 -12.63
CA GLU A 57 -5.71 -0.16 -12.77
C GLU A 57 -5.85 -0.94 -11.45
N GLU A 58 -7.05 -1.40 -11.11
CA GLU A 58 -7.31 -2.14 -9.86
C GLU A 58 -6.39 -3.36 -9.67
N ALA A 59 -5.99 -4.00 -10.77
CA ALA A 59 -5.09 -5.16 -10.77
C ALA A 59 -3.64 -4.83 -10.40
N GLU A 60 -3.24 -3.55 -10.46
CA GLU A 60 -1.89 -3.10 -10.11
C GLU A 60 -1.70 -2.87 -8.61
N PHE A 61 -2.78 -2.88 -7.84
CA PHE A 61 -2.74 -2.68 -6.38
C PHE A 61 -2.67 -4.03 -5.64
N PHE A 62 -1.77 -4.11 -4.67
CA PHE A 62 -1.58 -5.31 -3.87
C PHE A 62 -1.15 -4.99 -2.43
N ILE A 63 -1.56 -5.81 -1.47
CA ILE A 63 -1.09 -5.72 -0.09
C ILE A 63 0.29 -6.37 0.01
N ALA A 64 1.23 -5.72 0.69
CA ALA A 64 2.53 -6.30 1.01
C ALA A 64 2.33 -7.62 1.77
N ARG A 65 3.02 -8.68 1.35
CA ARG A 65 2.99 -9.94 2.11
C ARG A 65 3.59 -9.66 3.48
N SER A 66 2.77 -9.73 4.53
CA SER A 66 3.29 -9.78 5.90
C SER A 66 4.25 -10.95 5.98
N GLU A 67 5.48 -10.70 6.40
CA GLU A 67 6.39 -11.74 6.88
C GLU A 67 5.81 -12.25 8.21
N ASP A 68 4.71 -12.99 8.13
CA ASP A 68 4.14 -13.69 9.28
C ASP A 68 5.16 -14.77 9.68
N GLY A 69 5.89 -14.50 10.76
CA GLY A 69 6.67 -15.47 11.52
C GLY A 69 7.55 -16.41 10.70
N ALA A 70 8.68 -15.90 10.18
CA ALA A 70 9.82 -16.79 10.00
C ALA A 70 10.32 -17.21 11.41
N GLU A 71 9.65 -18.17 12.04
CA GLU A 71 10.31 -19.03 13.02
C GLU A 71 11.44 -19.71 12.26
N TYR A 72 12.68 -19.34 12.56
CA TYR A 72 13.87 -20.05 12.12
C TYR A 72 14.13 -21.20 13.12
N PRO A 73 13.76 -22.47 12.88
CA PRO A 73 14.22 -23.56 13.73
C PRO A 73 15.63 -23.94 13.29
N GLY A 74 16.67 -23.32 13.87
CA GLY A 74 18.01 -23.73 13.47
C GLY A 74 19.21 -22.98 14.02
N GLY A 75 19.14 -22.44 15.23
CA GLY A 75 20.32 -21.95 15.94
C GLY A 75 20.85 -22.98 16.95
N GLN A 76 21.16 -24.22 16.55
CA GLN A 76 21.95 -25.10 17.41
C GLN A 76 23.38 -24.56 17.47
N SER A 77 23.70 -23.85 18.55
CA SER A 77 25.08 -23.57 18.95
C SER A 77 25.73 -24.89 19.40
N ARG A 78 26.84 -25.24 18.76
CA ARG A 78 27.84 -26.17 19.28
C ARG A 78 29.00 -25.38 19.86
#